data_AF-A0A9P4ISS8-F1
#
_entry.id   AF-A0A9P4ISS8-F1
#
_cell.length_a   1.000
_cell.length_b   1.000
_cell.length_c   1.000
_cell.angle_alpha   90.00
_cell.angle_beta   90.00
_cell.angle_gamma   90.00
#
_symmetry.space_group_name_H-M   'P 1'
#
loop_
_entity.id
_entity.type
_entity.pdbx_description
1 polymer ?
#
loop_
_entity_poly.entity_id
_entity_poly.type
_entity_poly.pdbx_seq_one_letter_code
_entity_poly.pdbx_strand_id
1 'polypeptide(L)'
;MTFHSFSDLPTEIRLQIWNQSLPTLAAREPRLIPYDPSCWIRSHISNRCEMIYNHSRHASTHIQLPTVMVNKESYNVAKPWLTAQGIHWKADKGWCVPFDPDSDALYLSQKEMEHFDAGSTRRIRERFAGNEEELVVRRCAVKRVAVDLGTLKRFRGDRIMGIIGYWLRGVRTVLVIVRDERVTVKESIIPAGERAEVTDWGWEDAQGCGLKWDEQSKSWSWDNMEREGEKLNENLVGPSTWLSFGDTDYTGSSLRELRAVVSVTR
;
A
#
# COMPACT_ATOMS: atom_id res chain seq x y z
N MET A 1 -9.39 -19.10 -30.31
CA MET A 1 -10.26 -20.27 -30.09
C MET A 1 -11.64 -19.77 -29.75
N THR A 2 -12.64 -20.08 -30.57
CA THR A 2 -14.05 -19.76 -30.33
C THR A 2 -14.73 -20.99 -29.72
N PHE A 3 -15.30 -20.85 -28.51
CA PHE A 3 -16.05 -21.90 -27.83
C PHE A 3 -17.46 -22.04 -28.44
N HIS A 4 -17.56 -22.73 -29.58
CA HIS A 4 -18.82 -22.81 -30.33
C HIS A 4 -19.95 -23.50 -29.56
N SER A 5 -19.63 -24.50 -28.73
CA SER A 5 -20.63 -25.25 -27.96
C SER A 5 -21.14 -24.53 -26.71
N PHE A 6 -20.55 -23.40 -26.31
CA PHE A 6 -21.01 -22.69 -25.11
C PHE A 6 -22.43 -22.13 -25.30
N SER A 7 -22.75 -21.66 -26.50
CA SER A 7 -24.07 -21.11 -26.82
C SER A 7 -25.17 -22.17 -26.89
N ASP A 8 -24.81 -23.45 -27.09
CA ASP A 8 -25.76 -24.56 -27.19
C ASP A 8 -26.21 -25.08 -25.81
N LEU A 9 -25.56 -24.62 -24.73
CA LEU A 9 -25.91 -25.00 -23.38
C LEU A 9 -27.22 -24.33 -22.92
N PRO A 10 -28.06 -25.02 -22.12
CA PRO A 10 -29.19 -24.39 -21.45
C PRO A 10 -28.77 -23.14 -20.68
N THR A 11 -29.64 -22.12 -20.66
CA THR A 11 -29.34 -20.81 -20.04
C THR A 11 -28.93 -20.94 -18.58
N GLU A 12 -29.54 -21.85 -17.84
CA GLU A 12 -29.24 -22.13 -16.43
C GLU A 12 -27.79 -22.57 -16.25
N ILE A 13 -27.31 -23.46 -17.12
CA ILE A 13 -25.93 -23.96 -17.11
C ILE A 13 -24.95 -22.84 -17.48
N ARG A 14 -25.26 -22.02 -18.50
CA ARG A 14 -24.42 -20.89 -18.92
C ARG A 14 -24.27 -19.86 -17.79
N LEU A 15 -25.38 -19.51 -17.14
CA LEU A 15 -25.37 -18.62 -15.98
C LEU A 15 -24.59 -19.19 -14.79
N GLN A 16 -24.71 -20.50 -14.53
CA GLN A 16 -23.94 -21.15 -13.49
C GLN A 16 -22.43 -21.09 -13.80
N ILE A 17 -22.02 -21.36 -15.04
CA ILE A 17 -20.62 -21.24 -15.46
C ILE A 17 -20.13 -19.82 -15.28
N TRP A 18 -20.91 -18.80 -15.69
CA TRP A 18 -20.49 -17.41 -15.49
C TRP A 18 -20.33 -17.06 -14.01
N ASN A 19 -21.27 -17.45 -13.15
CA ASN A 19 -21.16 -17.20 -11.71
C ASN A 19 -19.94 -17.90 -11.10
N GLN A 20 -19.66 -19.15 -11.51
CA GLN A 20 -18.51 -19.91 -11.03
C GLN A 20 -17.18 -19.44 -11.63
N SER A 21 -17.20 -18.74 -12.77
CA SER A 21 -16.02 -18.14 -13.40
C SER A 21 -15.59 -16.82 -12.76
N LEU A 22 -16.44 -16.22 -11.92
CA LEU A 22 -16.08 -15.01 -11.19
C LEU A 22 -15.00 -15.35 -10.16
N PRO A 23 -13.95 -14.52 -10.03
CA PRO A 23 -12.88 -14.81 -9.10
C PRO A 23 -13.44 -14.84 -7.68
N THR A 24 -12.99 -15.82 -6.91
CA THR A 24 -13.23 -15.81 -5.46
C THR A 24 -12.27 -14.80 -4.87
N LEU A 25 -12.69 -13.53 -4.78
CA LEU A 25 -11.95 -12.54 -4.02
C LEU A 25 -12.09 -12.92 -2.54
N ALA A 26 -11.19 -13.78 -2.06
CA ALA A 26 -10.90 -13.84 -0.64
C ALA A 26 -10.64 -12.39 -0.21
N ALA A 27 -11.40 -11.91 0.79
CA ALA A 27 -11.42 -10.55 1.33
C ALA A 27 -10.35 -9.63 0.71
N ARG A 28 -10.77 -8.73 -0.20
CA ARG A 28 -9.94 -7.75 -0.93
C ARG A 28 -8.50 -7.71 -0.42
N GLU A 29 -7.61 -8.36 -1.14
CA GLU A 29 -6.22 -8.46 -0.73
C GLU A 29 -5.61 -7.05 -0.59
N PRO A 30 -4.79 -6.82 0.44
CA PRO A 30 -4.09 -5.55 0.61
C PRO A 30 -3.15 -5.25 -0.58
N ARG A 31 -3.16 -4.01 -1.09
CA ARG A 31 -2.36 -3.62 -2.28
C ARG A 31 -1.34 -2.54 -2.00
N LEU A 32 -0.15 -2.68 -2.58
CA LEU A 32 0.91 -1.69 -2.53
C LEU A 32 0.66 -0.62 -3.59
N ILE A 33 0.31 0.60 -3.17
CA ILE A 33 0.11 1.72 -4.08
C ILE A 33 1.31 2.67 -4.00
N PRO A 34 1.98 2.98 -5.12
CA PRO A 34 3.07 3.95 -5.15
C PRO A 34 2.62 5.30 -4.60
N TYR A 35 3.50 5.94 -3.82
CA TYR A 35 3.21 7.27 -3.32
C TYR A 35 3.20 8.31 -4.44
N ASP A 36 2.08 9.03 -4.50
CA ASP A 36 1.95 10.19 -5.37
C ASP A 36 1.98 11.49 -4.53
N PRO A 37 2.99 12.36 -4.70
CA PRO A 37 3.05 13.66 -4.03
C PRO A 37 1.90 14.60 -4.43
N SER A 38 1.26 14.38 -5.59
CA SER A 38 0.12 15.18 -6.04
C SER A 38 -1.14 15.00 -5.17
N CYS A 39 -1.20 13.91 -4.39
CA CYS A 39 -2.31 13.61 -3.49
C CYS A 39 -2.37 14.50 -2.23
N TRP A 40 -1.28 15.23 -1.91
CA TRP A 40 -1.33 16.25 -0.88
C TRP A 40 -2.17 17.44 -1.32
N ILE A 41 -3.14 17.81 -0.49
CA ILE A 41 -3.96 19.01 -0.67
C ILE A 41 -3.75 19.97 0.49
N ARG A 42 -3.88 21.26 0.21
CA ARG A 42 -3.98 22.30 1.21
C ARG A 42 -5.43 22.46 1.61
N SER A 43 -5.70 22.45 2.91
CA SER A 43 -6.99 22.81 3.47
C SER A 43 -6.79 23.98 4.43
N HIS A 44 -7.61 25.01 4.31
CA HIS A 44 -7.64 26.10 5.27
C HIS A 44 -8.77 25.83 6.26
N ILE A 45 -8.41 25.54 7.50
CA ILE A 45 -9.38 25.38 8.58
C ILE A 45 -9.15 26.53 9.54
N SER A 46 -9.98 27.58 9.44
CA SER A 46 -9.79 28.84 10.17
C SER A 46 -8.43 29.47 9.88
N ASN A 47 -7.71 29.93 10.90
CA ASN A 47 -6.37 30.54 10.84
C ASN A 47 -5.26 29.46 10.89
N ARG A 48 -5.48 28.31 10.26
CA ARG A 48 -4.48 27.23 10.15
C ARG A 48 -4.49 26.63 8.76
N CYS A 49 -3.30 26.55 8.19
CA CYS A 49 -3.01 25.78 6.99
C CYS A 49 -2.85 24.30 7.39
N GLU A 50 -3.69 23.41 6.87
CA GLU A 50 -3.49 21.97 7.00
C GLU A 50 -3.04 21.37 5.68
N MET A 51 -2.13 20.40 5.76
CA MET A 51 -1.81 19.50 4.64
C MET A 51 -2.47 18.16 4.87
N ILE A 52 -3.34 17.78 3.95
CA ILE A 52 -4.11 16.54 4.03
C ILE A 52 -3.68 15.64 2.88
N TYR A 53 -3.29 14.41 3.18
CA TYR A 53 -3.06 13.41 2.17
C TYR A 53 -4.41 12.86 1.71
N ASN A 54 -4.90 13.37 0.57
CA ASN A 54 -6.19 12.96 0.03
C ASN A 54 -6.02 11.70 -0.82
N HIS A 55 -6.13 10.55 -0.16
CA HIS A 55 -6.01 9.24 -0.78
C HIS A 55 -7.05 8.97 -1.88
N SER A 56 -8.18 9.69 -1.91
CA SER A 56 -9.17 9.57 -2.99
C SER A 56 -8.67 10.11 -4.33
N ARG A 57 -7.57 10.89 -4.33
CA ARG A 57 -6.89 11.38 -5.55
C ARG A 57 -5.96 10.35 -6.17
N HIS A 58 -5.67 9.24 -5.48
CA HIS A 58 -4.91 8.15 -6.07
C HIS A 58 -5.59 7.65 -7.34
N ALA A 59 -4.77 7.31 -8.33
CA ALA A 59 -5.28 6.62 -9.50
C ALA A 59 -5.88 5.28 -9.05
N SER A 60 -7.17 5.10 -9.28
CA SER A 60 -7.82 3.81 -9.04
C SER A 60 -7.14 2.74 -9.91
N THR A 61 -6.84 1.60 -9.29
CA THR A 61 -6.27 0.43 -9.98
C THR A 61 -7.31 -0.13 -10.93
N HIS A 62 -6.94 -0.30 -12.19
CA HIS A 62 -7.79 -0.92 -13.19
C HIS A 62 -7.87 -2.43 -12.95
N ILE A 63 -9.07 -2.99 -12.96
CA ILE A 63 -9.28 -4.43 -12.93
C ILE A 63 -9.64 -4.91 -14.33
N GLN A 64 -8.85 -5.85 -14.82
CA GLN A 64 -9.23 -6.67 -15.96
C GLN A 64 -10.04 -7.86 -15.47
N LEU A 65 -11.35 -7.83 -15.68
CA LEU A 65 -12.22 -8.99 -15.49
C LEU A 65 -12.72 -9.45 -16.86
N PRO A 66 -12.10 -10.48 -17.47
CA PRO A 66 -12.45 -10.93 -18.81
C PRO A 66 -13.95 -11.21 -18.98
N THR A 67 -14.61 -11.73 -17.94
CA THR A 67 -16.05 -12.05 -17.91
C THR A 67 -16.94 -10.86 -18.28
N VAL A 68 -16.50 -9.62 -18.04
CA VAL A 68 -17.26 -8.42 -18.41
C VAL A 68 -17.24 -8.15 -19.91
N MET A 69 -16.22 -8.63 -20.61
CA MET A 69 -15.94 -8.30 -22.00
C MET A 69 -16.37 -9.39 -22.99
N VAL A 70 -16.82 -10.56 -22.51
CA VAL A 70 -17.14 -11.70 -23.39
C VAL A 70 -18.45 -11.47 -24.16
N ASN A 71 -19.58 -11.28 -23.48
CA ASN A 71 -20.88 -11.02 -24.09
C ASN A 71 -21.86 -10.34 -23.11
N LYS A 72 -23.10 -10.06 -23.56
CA LYS A 72 -24.12 -9.39 -22.75
C LYS A 72 -24.54 -10.21 -21.51
N GLU A 73 -24.58 -11.53 -21.62
CA GLU A 73 -24.97 -12.41 -20.51
C GLU A 73 -23.90 -12.42 -19.42
N SER A 74 -22.64 -12.60 -19.81
CA SER A 74 -21.50 -12.58 -18.89
C SER A 74 -21.35 -11.21 -18.22
N TYR A 75 -21.56 -10.12 -18.96
CA TYR A 75 -21.59 -8.76 -18.42
C TYR A 75 -22.69 -8.59 -17.35
N ASN A 76 -23.90 -9.09 -17.60
CA ASN A 76 -25.01 -8.99 -16.66
C ASN A 76 -24.75 -9.79 -15.37
N VAL A 77 -23.98 -10.85 -15.43
CA VAL A 77 -23.54 -11.63 -14.25
C VAL A 77 -22.39 -10.91 -13.51
N ALA A 78 -21.40 -10.43 -14.26
CA ALA A 78 -20.20 -9.81 -13.68
C ALA A 78 -20.45 -8.43 -13.07
N LYS A 79 -21.34 -7.60 -13.65
CA LYS A 79 -21.57 -6.23 -13.18
C LYS A 79 -22.11 -6.14 -11.74
N PRO A 80 -23.16 -6.89 -11.34
CA PRO A 80 -23.61 -6.92 -9.96
C PRO A 80 -22.53 -7.39 -9.00
N TRP A 81 -21.78 -8.43 -9.40
CA TRP A 81 -20.66 -8.93 -8.62
C TRP A 81 -19.59 -7.84 -8.41
N LEU A 82 -19.13 -7.18 -9.47
CA LEU A 82 -18.17 -6.07 -9.38
C LEU A 82 -18.63 -4.96 -8.43
N THR A 83 -19.90 -4.59 -8.53
CA THR A 83 -20.50 -3.54 -7.70
C THR A 83 -20.52 -3.95 -6.22
N ALA A 84 -20.87 -5.21 -5.94
CA ALA A 84 -20.86 -5.77 -4.59
C ALA A 84 -19.45 -5.84 -3.97
N GLN A 85 -18.41 -5.93 -4.81
CA GLN A 85 -17.00 -5.88 -4.39
C GLN A 85 -16.44 -4.46 -4.21
N GLY A 86 -17.27 -3.42 -4.39
CA GLY A 86 -16.82 -2.02 -4.33
C GLY A 86 -15.98 -1.60 -5.54
N ILE A 87 -16.10 -2.31 -6.66
CA ILE A 87 -15.42 -2.01 -7.92
C ILE A 87 -16.34 -1.10 -8.74
N HIS A 88 -15.80 0.04 -9.17
CA HIS A 88 -16.57 1.10 -9.81
C HIS A 88 -16.15 1.29 -11.27
N TRP A 89 -17.13 1.56 -12.14
CA TRP A 89 -16.86 1.95 -13.51
C TRP A 89 -16.49 3.44 -13.59
N LYS A 90 -15.37 3.74 -14.23
CA LYS A 90 -14.95 5.10 -14.61
C LYS A 90 -14.85 5.18 -16.13
N ALA A 91 -15.45 6.23 -16.72
CA ALA A 91 -15.56 6.36 -18.17
C ALA A 91 -14.19 6.36 -18.90
N ASP A 92 -13.16 6.91 -18.25
CA ASP A 92 -11.80 7.03 -18.80
C ASP A 92 -10.89 5.83 -18.50
N LYS A 93 -11.26 4.99 -17.51
CA LYS A 93 -10.40 3.95 -16.96
C LYS A 93 -11.01 2.56 -16.93
N GLY A 94 -12.30 2.40 -17.21
CA GLY A 94 -13.00 1.13 -17.06
C GLY A 94 -13.30 0.78 -15.60
N TRP A 95 -13.32 -0.51 -15.28
CA TRP A 95 -13.57 -0.99 -13.92
C TRP A 95 -12.36 -0.78 -13.02
N CYS A 96 -12.56 -0.20 -11.85
CA CYS A 96 -11.45 0.17 -10.99
C CYS A 96 -11.79 0.05 -9.49
N VAL A 97 -10.75 -0.23 -8.71
CA VAL A 97 -10.85 -0.30 -7.24
C VAL A 97 -10.32 1.00 -6.65
N PRO A 98 -11.09 1.68 -5.77
CA PRO A 98 -10.58 2.83 -5.04
C PRO A 98 -9.50 2.39 -4.04
N PHE A 99 -8.54 3.25 -3.74
CA PHE A 99 -7.61 3.00 -2.64
C PHE A 99 -8.36 2.95 -1.30
N ASP A 100 -8.04 1.96 -0.46
CA ASP A 100 -8.59 1.83 0.89
C ASP A 100 -7.49 2.12 1.93
N PRO A 101 -7.58 3.23 2.68
CA PRO A 101 -6.54 3.64 3.61
C PRO A 101 -6.33 2.71 4.80
N ASP A 102 -7.31 1.85 5.12
CA ASP A 102 -7.23 0.93 6.26
C ASP A 102 -6.58 -0.41 5.88
N SER A 103 -6.79 -0.87 4.64
CA SER A 103 -6.25 -2.14 4.14
C SER A 103 -5.04 -1.98 3.22
N ASP A 104 -5.06 -1.06 2.27
CA ASP A 104 -3.95 -0.86 1.32
C ASP A 104 -2.76 -0.16 2.01
N ALA A 105 -1.57 -0.32 1.42
CA ALA A 105 -0.35 0.31 1.92
C ALA A 105 0.26 1.25 0.88
N LEU A 106 0.76 2.38 1.37
CA LEU A 106 1.43 3.37 0.56
C LEU A 106 2.92 3.01 0.42
N TYR A 107 3.36 2.69 -0.78
CA TYR A 107 4.76 2.36 -1.06
C TYR A 107 5.59 3.63 -1.24
N LEU A 108 6.66 3.75 -0.45
CA LEU A 108 7.65 4.81 -0.52
C LEU A 108 8.96 4.24 -1.05
N SER A 109 9.35 4.65 -2.25
CA SER A 109 10.68 4.38 -2.76
C SER A 109 11.73 5.18 -1.99
N GLN A 110 12.97 4.76 -2.15
CA GLN A 110 14.12 5.46 -1.60
C GLN A 110 14.16 6.94 -1.99
N LYS A 111 13.81 7.29 -3.23
CA LYS A 111 13.81 8.68 -3.71
C LYS A 111 12.76 9.53 -3.01
N GLU A 112 11.59 8.98 -2.72
CA GLU A 112 10.57 9.72 -1.98
C GLU A 112 10.94 9.86 -0.50
N MET A 113 11.60 8.85 0.07
CA MET A 113 12.18 8.97 1.41
C MET A 113 13.25 10.07 1.47
N GLU A 114 14.15 10.14 0.49
CA GLU A 114 15.12 11.24 0.36
C GLU A 114 14.41 12.60 0.25
N HIS A 115 13.28 12.67 -0.46
CA HIS A 115 12.51 13.89 -0.59
C HIS A 115 11.91 14.36 0.75
N PHE A 116 11.38 13.43 1.54
CA PHE A 116 10.88 13.76 2.89
C PHE A 116 12.01 14.18 3.83
N ASP A 117 13.15 13.52 3.71
CA ASP A 117 14.33 13.71 4.56
C ASP A 117 15.08 15.02 4.28
N ALA A 118 15.21 15.41 3.00
CA ALA A 118 15.87 16.65 2.56
C ALA A 118 15.12 17.93 2.97
N GLY A 119 14.20 17.82 3.94
CA GLY A 119 13.40 18.93 4.44
C GLY A 119 12.42 19.40 3.37
N SER A 120 11.55 18.51 2.85
CA SER A 120 10.40 18.93 2.03
C SER A 120 9.52 19.97 2.75
N THR A 121 9.69 20.17 4.06
CA THR A 121 9.23 21.34 4.80
C THR A 121 9.65 22.64 4.14
N ARG A 122 10.88 22.75 3.63
CA ARG A 122 11.37 23.92 2.92
C ARG A 122 10.63 24.13 1.60
N ARG A 123 10.48 23.11 0.74
CA ARG A 123 9.74 23.26 -0.53
C ARG A 123 8.23 23.45 -0.35
N ILE A 124 7.65 22.81 0.66
CA ILE A 124 6.26 23.03 1.06
C ILE A 124 6.12 24.44 1.64
N ARG A 125 6.99 24.86 2.56
CA ARG A 125 7.03 26.23 3.07
C ARG A 125 7.18 27.21 1.92
N GLU A 126 8.14 27.05 1.02
CA GLU A 126 8.40 27.93 -0.13
C GLU A 126 7.23 27.95 -1.12
N ARG A 127 6.60 26.80 -1.42
CA ARG A 127 5.41 26.74 -2.28
C ARG A 127 4.19 27.42 -1.65
N PHE A 128 4.17 27.55 -0.33
CA PHE A 128 3.05 28.11 0.44
C PHE A 128 3.45 29.35 1.27
N ALA A 129 4.62 29.94 0.98
CA ALA A 129 5.24 31.06 1.72
C ALA A 129 4.56 32.37 1.33
N GLY A 130 3.38 32.57 1.89
CA GLY A 130 2.73 33.88 1.97
C GLY A 130 2.55 34.36 3.41
N ASN A 131 2.48 33.44 4.38
CA ASN A 131 2.28 33.74 5.80
C ASN A 131 3.18 32.82 6.64
N GLU A 132 4.17 33.38 7.32
CA GLU A 132 5.26 32.64 7.99
C GLU A 132 4.83 31.90 9.29
N GLU A 133 3.60 32.05 9.77
CA GLU A 133 3.24 31.60 11.13
C GLU A 133 2.15 30.53 11.25
N GLU A 134 1.55 30.04 10.16
CA GLU A 134 0.51 29.01 10.31
C GLU A 134 1.09 27.59 10.44
N LEU A 135 0.93 27.06 11.65
CA LEU A 135 1.25 25.69 12.03
C LEU A 135 0.63 24.68 11.06
N VAL A 136 1.47 24.09 10.19
CA VAL A 136 1.01 23.10 9.21
C VAL A 136 0.70 21.77 9.89
N VAL A 137 -0.58 21.54 10.20
CA VAL A 137 -1.04 20.22 10.66
C VAL A 137 -1.05 19.29 9.46
N ARG A 138 -0.32 18.18 9.57
CA ARG A 138 -0.29 17.12 8.55
C ARG A 138 -1.23 16.00 8.97
N ARG A 139 -2.15 15.63 8.09
CA ARG A 139 -3.07 14.50 8.31
C ARG A 139 -2.93 13.49 7.19
N CYS A 140 -2.67 12.25 7.54
CA CYS A 140 -2.68 11.12 6.63
C CYS A 140 -3.67 10.07 7.14
N ALA A 141 -4.69 9.75 6.34
CA ALA A 141 -5.64 8.72 6.72
C ALA A 141 -5.06 7.30 6.61
N VAL A 142 -4.00 7.15 5.78
CA VAL A 142 -3.34 5.88 5.49
C VAL A 142 -2.79 5.25 6.77
N LYS A 143 -3.12 3.98 7.00
CA LYS A 143 -2.65 3.24 8.19
C LYS A 143 -1.36 2.47 7.95
N ARG A 144 -1.04 2.18 6.69
CA ARG A 144 0.09 1.30 6.33
C ARG A 144 1.00 1.99 5.31
N VAL A 145 2.30 1.95 5.57
CA VAL A 145 3.33 2.41 4.64
C VAL A 145 4.25 1.24 4.35
N ALA A 146 4.66 1.08 3.11
CA ALA A 146 5.64 0.08 2.72
C ALA A 146 6.94 0.75 2.27
N VAL A 147 8.08 0.18 2.66
CA VAL A 147 9.42 0.62 2.26
C VAL A 147 10.26 -0.60 1.89
N ASP A 148 11.13 -0.45 0.89
CA ASP A 148 12.13 -1.47 0.59
C ASP A 148 13.13 -1.64 1.74
N LEU A 149 13.59 -2.87 1.97
CA LEU A 149 14.65 -3.16 2.93
C LEU A 149 15.94 -2.34 2.69
N GLY A 150 16.28 -2.09 1.42
CA GLY A 150 17.42 -1.25 1.06
C GLY A 150 17.26 0.19 1.55
N THR A 151 16.06 0.74 1.41
CA THR A 151 15.68 2.05 1.97
C THR A 151 15.80 2.04 3.49
N LEU A 152 15.34 0.96 4.14
CA LEU A 152 15.45 0.79 5.59
C LEU A 152 16.90 0.87 6.08
N LYS A 153 17.79 0.10 5.45
CA LYS A 153 19.22 0.05 5.78
C LYS A 153 19.90 1.40 5.56
N ARG A 154 19.51 2.14 4.51
CA ARG A 154 20.13 3.43 4.18
C ARG A 154 19.79 4.55 5.16
N PHE A 155 18.53 4.68 5.56
CA PHE A 155 18.10 5.82 6.37
C PHE A 155 18.32 5.63 7.88
N ARG A 156 18.65 4.41 8.35
CA ARG A 156 18.53 3.98 9.76
C ARG A 156 17.07 3.99 10.23
N GLY A 157 16.73 3.07 11.13
CA GLY A 157 15.35 2.85 11.56
C GLY A 157 14.73 4.09 12.21
N ASP A 158 15.41 4.65 13.21
CA ASP A 158 15.06 5.88 13.90
C ASP A 158 14.68 7.04 12.96
N ARG A 159 15.45 7.25 11.89
CA ARG A 159 15.20 8.34 10.94
C ARG A 159 13.96 8.11 10.09
N ILE A 160 13.74 6.88 9.63
CA ILE A 160 12.53 6.51 8.87
C ILE A 160 11.30 6.72 9.73
N MET A 161 11.39 6.33 10.98
CA MET A 161 10.33 6.53 11.95
C MET A 161 10.09 8.02 12.16
N GLY A 162 11.16 8.81 12.27
CA GLY A 162 11.19 10.27 12.23
C GLY A 162 10.32 10.83 11.12
N ILE A 163 10.64 10.40 9.90
CA ILE A 163 9.99 10.82 8.66
C ILE A 163 8.51 10.40 8.66
N ILE A 164 8.21 9.12 8.89
CA ILE A 164 6.84 8.58 8.82
C ILE A 164 5.96 9.18 9.93
N GLY A 165 6.48 9.26 11.16
CA GLY A 165 5.75 9.84 12.29
C GLY A 165 5.46 11.33 12.11
N TYR A 166 6.39 12.08 11.52
CA TYR A 166 6.24 13.52 11.28
C TYR A 166 5.37 13.83 10.05
N TRP A 167 5.61 13.15 8.93
CA TRP A 167 4.94 13.44 7.65
C TRP A 167 3.62 12.68 7.47
N LEU A 168 3.58 11.42 7.91
CA LEU A 168 2.47 10.50 7.70
C LEU A 168 1.80 10.16 9.03
N ARG A 169 1.48 11.20 9.80
CA ARG A 169 0.78 11.07 11.07
C ARG A 169 -0.54 10.33 10.86
N GLY A 170 -0.71 9.21 11.56
CA GLY A 170 -1.83 8.28 11.39
C GLY A 170 -1.41 6.88 10.94
N VAL A 171 -0.20 6.73 10.39
CA VAL A 171 0.39 5.44 10.06
C VAL A 171 0.61 4.62 11.34
N ARG A 172 0.15 3.38 11.29
CA ARG A 172 0.20 2.40 12.39
C ARG A 172 1.16 1.25 12.08
N THR A 173 1.30 0.90 10.81
CA THR A 173 2.13 -0.22 10.39
C THR A 173 3.11 0.23 9.32
N VAL A 174 4.39 -0.12 9.50
CA VAL A 174 5.40 -0.05 8.44
C VAL A 174 5.69 -1.45 7.96
N LEU A 175 5.46 -1.69 6.67
CA LEU A 175 5.77 -2.91 5.98
C LEU A 175 7.16 -2.78 5.36
N VAL A 176 8.05 -3.69 5.68
CA VAL A 176 9.40 -3.75 5.12
C VAL A 176 9.40 -4.79 4.03
N ILE A 177 9.47 -4.35 2.79
CA ILE A 177 9.49 -5.23 1.63
C ILE A 177 10.88 -5.86 1.53
N VAL A 178 10.92 -7.17 1.71
CA VAL A 178 12.09 -8.01 1.46
C VAL A 178 11.91 -8.57 0.07
N ARG A 179 12.77 -8.15 -0.87
CA ARG A 179 12.78 -8.73 -2.21
C ARG A 179 13.27 -10.17 -2.09
N ASP A 180 12.49 -11.11 -2.61
CA ASP A 180 12.99 -12.45 -2.83
C ASP A 180 13.89 -12.44 -4.06
N GLU A 181 15.20 -12.57 -3.87
CA GLU A 181 16.20 -12.63 -4.95
C GLU A 181 15.95 -13.80 -5.92
N ARG A 182 15.13 -14.79 -5.53
CA ARG A 182 14.72 -15.92 -6.38
C ARG A 182 13.58 -15.56 -7.32
N VAL A 183 12.81 -14.53 -7.01
CA VAL A 183 11.77 -14.01 -7.90
C VAL A 183 12.44 -12.94 -8.76
N THR A 184 12.79 -13.30 -9.99
CA THR A 184 13.16 -12.34 -11.03
C THR A 184 11.93 -11.50 -11.37
N VAL A 185 11.60 -10.54 -10.51
CA VAL A 185 10.71 -9.44 -10.86
C VAL A 185 11.41 -8.74 -12.03
N LYS A 186 10.92 -8.95 -13.25
CA LYS A 186 11.33 -8.12 -14.38
C LYS A 186 11.17 -6.69 -13.90
N GLU A 187 12.27 -5.94 -13.87
CA GLU A 187 12.32 -4.56 -13.39
C GLU A 187 11.40 -3.66 -14.23
N SER A 188 10.10 -3.73 -14.00
CA SER A 188 9.16 -2.68 -14.35
C SER A 188 8.94 -1.85 -13.09
N ILE A 189 10.03 -1.31 -12.55
CA ILE A 189 9.94 -0.07 -11.77
C ILE A 189 9.73 1.01 -12.82
N ILE A 190 8.47 1.19 -13.21
CA ILE A 190 8.08 2.11 -14.28
C ILE A 190 8.59 3.51 -13.87
N PRO A 191 9.36 4.20 -14.73
CA PRO A 191 9.79 5.56 -14.46
C PRO A 191 8.56 6.44 -14.20
N ALA A 192 8.62 7.26 -13.16
CA ALA A 192 7.59 8.23 -12.84
C ALA A 192 7.28 9.11 -14.07
N GLY A 193 6.19 8.82 -14.79
CA GLY A 193 5.79 9.55 -15.99
C GLY A 193 5.09 8.72 -17.07
N GLU A 194 5.39 7.42 -17.17
CA GLU A 194 4.57 6.52 -18.00
C GLU A 194 3.33 6.11 -17.21
N ARG A 195 2.17 6.03 -17.88
CA ARG A 195 0.94 5.50 -17.27
C ARG A 195 1.26 4.09 -16.81
N ALA A 196 1.61 3.96 -15.53
CA ALA A 196 1.88 2.68 -14.92
C ALA A 196 0.66 1.82 -15.18
N GLU A 197 0.81 0.79 -16.01
CA GLU A 197 -0.02 -0.39 -15.87
C GLU A 197 0.17 -0.78 -14.42
N VAL A 198 -0.84 -0.50 -13.60
CA VAL A 198 -0.81 -0.77 -12.18
C VAL A 198 -0.70 -2.28 -12.08
N THR A 199 0.54 -2.75 -11.98
CA THR A 199 0.87 -4.11 -11.64
C THR A 199 0.23 -4.33 -10.28
N ASP A 200 -0.46 -5.46 -10.11
CA ASP A 200 -1.20 -5.74 -8.88
C ASP A 200 -0.18 -6.20 -7.84
N TRP A 201 0.55 -5.26 -7.24
CA TRP A 201 1.54 -5.55 -6.21
C TRP A 201 0.79 -5.87 -4.93
N GLY A 202 0.58 -7.17 -4.70
CA GLY A 202 0.18 -7.69 -3.40
C GLY A 202 1.40 -7.82 -2.48
N TRP A 203 1.13 -8.08 -1.20
CA TRP A 203 2.16 -8.54 -0.29
C TRP A 203 1.62 -9.67 0.58
N GLU A 204 2.54 -10.54 0.99
CA GLU A 204 2.27 -11.62 1.92
C GLU A 204 3.15 -11.42 3.17
N ASP A 205 2.61 -11.77 4.33
CA ASP A 205 3.35 -11.68 5.60
C ASP A 205 4.56 -12.63 5.52
N ALA A 206 5.76 -12.10 5.79
CA ALA A 206 6.98 -12.90 5.87
C ALA A 206 6.98 -13.65 7.22
N GLN A 207 6.06 -14.61 7.34
CA GLN A 207 5.81 -15.53 8.45
C GLN A 207 6.54 -15.18 9.76
N GLY A 208 6.02 -14.21 10.53
CA GLY A 208 6.44 -13.99 11.92
C GLY A 208 7.67 -13.09 12.11
N CYS A 209 8.13 -12.39 11.07
CA CYS A 209 9.19 -11.38 11.20
C CYS A 209 8.60 -9.99 11.43
N GLY A 210 8.20 -9.67 12.66
CA GLY A 210 7.68 -8.34 12.99
C GLY A 210 8.04 -7.86 14.39
N LEU A 211 8.13 -6.54 14.55
CA LEU A 211 8.14 -5.88 15.83
C LEU A 211 6.77 -5.25 16.11
N LYS A 212 6.33 -5.34 17.35
CA LYS A 212 5.13 -4.70 17.88
C LYS A 212 5.50 -3.81 19.06
N TRP A 213 4.98 -2.59 19.05
CA TRP A 213 5.16 -1.66 20.16
C TRP A 213 4.24 -2.06 21.31
N ASP A 214 4.82 -2.37 22.47
CA ASP A 214 4.06 -2.58 23.70
C ASP A 214 3.91 -1.24 24.45
N GLU A 215 2.65 -0.85 24.64
CA GLU A 215 2.32 0.39 25.32
C GLU A 215 2.57 0.36 26.83
N GLN A 216 2.60 -0.83 27.43
CA GLN A 216 2.86 -0.99 28.87
C GLN A 216 4.35 -0.88 29.16
N SER A 217 5.18 -1.62 28.42
CA SER A 217 6.64 -1.59 28.59
C SER A 217 7.29 -0.37 27.93
N LYS A 218 6.57 0.35 27.06
CA LYS A 218 7.11 1.42 26.20
C LYS A 218 8.33 0.95 25.41
N SER A 219 8.26 -0.28 24.89
CA SER A 219 9.35 -0.88 24.14
C SER A 219 8.83 -1.69 22.95
N TRP A 220 9.70 -1.91 21.97
CA TRP A 220 9.43 -2.85 20.89
C TRP A 220 9.63 -4.29 21.39
N SER A 221 8.72 -5.18 21.01
CA SER A 221 8.80 -6.62 21.27
C SER A 221 8.60 -7.38 19.96
N TRP A 222 9.18 -8.56 19.85
CA TRP A 222 9.02 -9.41 18.67
C TRP A 222 7.64 -10.08 18.68
N ASP A 223 6.91 -9.96 17.57
CA ASP A 223 5.61 -10.61 17.36
C ASP A 223 5.86 -12.01 16.78
N ASN A 224 5.59 -13.07 17.54
CA ASN A 224 5.73 -14.50 17.19
C ASN A 224 7.15 -15.05 16.93
N MET A 225 7.96 -15.22 17.98
CA MET A 225 9.16 -16.08 17.92
C MET A 225 8.87 -17.60 18.06
N GLU A 226 7.63 -18.03 18.28
CA GLU A 226 7.33 -19.41 18.71
C GLU A 226 7.44 -20.51 17.62
N ARG A 227 7.86 -20.21 16.38
CA ARG A 227 8.24 -21.26 15.43
C ARG A 227 9.74 -21.57 15.53
N GLU A 228 10.11 -22.24 16.62
CA GLU A 228 11.38 -22.96 16.75
C GLU A 228 11.48 -24.02 15.63
N GLY A 229 12.36 -23.82 14.65
CA GLY A 229 12.80 -24.93 13.78
C GLY A 229 13.17 -24.56 12.36
N GLU A 230 12.52 -23.57 11.76
CA GLU A 230 12.94 -23.04 10.46
C GLU A 230 13.70 -21.75 10.69
N LYS A 231 15.02 -21.81 10.48
CA LYS A 231 15.88 -20.63 10.35
C LYS A 231 15.36 -19.79 9.17
N LEU A 232 14.34 -18.97 9.42
CA LEU A 232 14.12 -17.76 8.64
C LEU A 232 15.47 -17.08 8.57
N ASN A 233 16.01 -16.98 7.36
CA ASN A 233 17.36 -16.51 7.09
C ASN A 233 17.67 -15.32 8.00
N GLU A 234 18.46 -15.53 9.06
CA GLU A 234 19.01 -14.46 9.90
C GLU A 234 19.75 -13.41 9.04
N ASN A 235 20.07 -13.79 7.79
CA ASN A 235 20.65 -12.97 6.74
C ASN A 235 19.69 -11.97 6.07
N LEU A 236 18.37 -12.17 6.05
CA LEU A 236 17.46 -11.28 5.31
C LEU A 236 17.14 -10.00 6.11
N VAL A 237 16.70 -10.13 7.36
CA VAL A 237 16.48 -8.98 8.25
C VAL A 237 16.87 -9.35 9.69
N GLY A 238 18.18 -9.53 9.93
CA GLY A 238 18.68 -9.91 11.26
C GLY A 238 18.31 -8.89 12.35
N PRO A 239 18.33 -9.31 13.64
CA PRO A 239 17.95 -8.45 14.77
C PRO A 239 18.66 -7.10 14.77
N SER A 240 19.92 -7.03 14.32
CA SER A 240 20.69 -5.78 14.19
C SER A 240 20.05 -4.72 13.30
N THR A 241 19.30 -5.11 12.27
CA THR A 241 18.56 -4.17 11.41
C THR A 241 17.39 -3.54 12.19
N TRP A 242 16.76 -4.34 13.06
CA TRP A 242 15.63 -3.99 13.89
C TRP A 242 16.02 -3.31 15.22
N LEU A 243 17.22 -3.57 15.73
CA LEU A 243 17.72 -3.00 16.98
C LEU A 243 17.88 -1.47 16.90
N SER A 244 18.07 -0.90 15.71
CA SER A 244 18.07 0.56 15.50
C SER A 244 16.73 1.24 15.80
N PHE A 245 15.65 0.48 16.00
CA PHE A 245 14.32 0.97 16.36
C PHE A 245 14.05 0.91 17.89
N GLY A 246 14.76 0.05 18.62
CA GLY A 246 14.50 -0.23 20.03
C GLY A 246 14.80 0.93 20.99
N ASP A 247 15.80 1.75 20.66
CA ASP A 247 16.34 2.78 21.57
C ASP A 247 15.73 4.18 21.39
N THR A 248 14.68 4.33 20.56
CA THR A 248 14.05 5.65 20.35
C THR A 248 12.78 5.82 21.15
N ASP A 249 12.81 6.77 22.10
CA ASP A 249 11.62 7.25 22.83
C ASP A 249 10.63 7.90 21.87
N TYR A 250 9.68 7.09 21.38
CA TYR A 250 8.72 7.49 20.35
C TYR A 250 7.35 7.85 20.94
N THR A 251 7.33 8.69 21.99
CA THR A 251 6.13 8.99 22.79
C THR A 251 5.03 9.82 22.09
N GLY A 252 5.12 10.01 20.76
CA GLY A 252 4.14 10.80 19.98
C GLY A 252 3.67 10.20 18.65
N SER A 253 4.15 9.01 18.24
CA SER A 253 3.69 8.41 16.98
C SER A 253 2.45 7.54 17.19
N SER A 254 1.65 7.45 16.12
CA SER A 254 0.58 6.46 16.00
C SER A 254 1.10 5.07 15.63
N LEU A 255 2.42 4.89 15.50
CA LEU A 255 2.99 3.65 15.00
C LEU A 255 2.92 2.56 16.06
N ARG A 256 2.50 1.38 15.63
CA ARG A 256 2.26 0.21 16.48
C ARG A 256 3.03 -1.01 16.01
N GLU A 257 3.31 -1.11 14.72
CA GLU A 257 3.81 -2.34 14.11
C GLU A 257 4.83 -2.05 13.02
N LEU A 258 5.83 -2.91 12.95
CA LEU A 258 6.85 -3.01 11.91
C LEU A 258 6.83 -4.48 11.46
N ARG A 259 6.50 -4.76 10.19
CA ARG A 259 6.38 -6.13 9.69
C ARG A 259 7.22 -6.31 8.45
N ALA A 260 8.02 -7.37 8.38
CA ALA A 260 8.59 -7.81 7.12
C ALA A 260 7.51 -8.45 6.26
N VAL A 261 7.51 -8.11 4.98
CA VAL A 261 6.60 -8.68 3.98
C VAL A 261 7.38 -9.01 2.72
N VAL A 262 6.90 -10.00 1.97
CA VAL A 262 7.41 -10.29 0.64
C VAL A 262 6.44 -9.69 -0.37
N SER A 263 6.96 -8.90 -1.31
CA SER A 263 6.14 -8.40 -2.42
C SER A 263 5.85 -9.55 -3.38
N VAL A 264 4.59 -9.70 -3.76
CA VAL A 264 4.17 -10.71 -4.74
C VAL A 264 3.59 -9.99 -5.94
N THR A 265 4.24 -10.12 -7.10
CA THR A 265 3.64 -9.78 -8.39
C THR A 265 2.78 -10.96 -8.84
N ARG A 266 1.48 -10.73 -9.00
CA ARG A 266 0.52 -11.71 -9.52
C ARG A 266 0.15 -11.44 -10.97
#